data_AF-A0A957EFQ9-F1
#
_entry.id   AF-A0A957EFQ9-F1
#
_cell.length_a   1.000
_cell.length_b   1.000
_cell.length_c   1.000
_cell.angle_alpha   90.00
_cell.angle_beta   90.00
_cell.angle_gamma   90.00
#
_symmetry.space_group_name_H-M   'P 1'
#
loop_
_entity.id
_entity.type
_entity.pdbx_description
1 polymer ?
#
loop_
_entity_poly.entity_id
_entity_poly.type
_entity_poly.pdbx_seq_one_letter_code
_entity_poly.pdbx_strand_id
1 'polypeptide(L)'
;MNASTLLTLDEQLAQLRAALEAHNLPQALAILEALQPPDQAELLDELEAAEQVILLPELLPEASADILEEMDDDRAAELVAALPTDAAIRIVEAMEPDEVADLLGDMEPEQAQVVLDGLEDAREIRPLLLHADDSAGGLMTSEFLALRRRTSVNDA
;
A
#
# COMPACT_ATOMS: atom_id res chain seq x y z
N MET A 1 3.25 32.57 -23.90
CA MET A 1 3.91 31.42 -24.56
C MET A 1 4.48 30.57 -23.44
N ASN A 2 3.91 29.39 -23.25
CA ASN A 2 4.55 28.18 -22.72
C ASN A 2 3.57 27.06 -23.03
N ALA A 3 3.63 26.58 -24.28
CA ALA A 3 3.10 25.27 -24.60
C ALA A 3 4.09 24.27 -23.99
N SER A 4 3.98 24.04 -22.69
CA SER A 4 4.52 22.82 -22.11
C SER A 4 3.73 21.70 -22.76
N THR A 5 4.38 21.00 -23.67
CA THR A 5 3.87 19.79 -24.30
C THR A 5 3.39 18.87 -23.18
N LEU A 6 2.08 18.77 -22.99
CA LEU A 6 1.50 17.70 -22.18
C LEU A 6 1.82 16.43 -22.98
N LEU A 7 2.91 15.75 -22.59
CA LEU A 7 3.14 14.40 -23.05
C LEU A 7 1.92 13.58 -22.62
N THR A 8 1.45 12.70 -23.48
CA THR A 8 0.39 11.78 -23.05
C THR A 8 0.97 10.78 -22.04
N LEU A 9 0.10 10.16 -21.25
CA LEU A 9 0.52 9.14 -20.28
C LEU A 9 1.30 8.01 -20.95
N ASP A 10 0.86 7.58 -22.14
CA ASP A 10 1.57 6.61 -22.99
C ASP A 10 3.01 7.05 -23.34
N GLU A 11 3.22 8.35 -23.63
CA GLU A 11 4.53 8.89 -23.95
C GLU A 11 5.43 8.94 -22.71
N GLN A 12 4.86 9.23 -21.54
CA GLN A 12 5.58 9.22 -20.26
C GLN A 12 5.96 7.81 -19.84
N LEU A 13 5.06 6.84 -19.97
CA LEU A 13 5.34 5.43 -19.73
C LEU A 13 6.45 4.91 -20.65
N ALA A 14 6.42 5.26 -21.93
CA ALA A 14 7.48 4.89 -22.86
C ALA A 14 8.85 5.49 -22.48
N GLN A 15 8.86 6.74 -22.00
CA GLN A 15 10.08 7.38 -21.52
C GLN A 15 10.58 6.77 -20.21
N LEU A 16 9.67 6.42 -19.30
CA LEU A 16 9.98 5.78 -18.02
C LEU A 16 10.63 4.42 -18.26
N ARG A 17 10.01 3.56 -19.10
CA ARG A 17 10.58 2.26 -19.49
C ARG A 17 11.94 2.41 -20.14
N ALA A 18 12.10 3.36 -21.07
CA ALA A 18 13.40 3.62 -21.70
C ALA A 18 14.48 4.07 -20.68
N ALA A 19 14.11 4.84 -19.67
CA ALA A 19 15.03 5.25 -18.61
C ALA A 19 15.44 4.05 -17.73
N LEU A 20 14.50 3.16 -17.40
CA LEU A 20 14.75 1.94 -16.62
C LEU A 20 15.63 0.95 -17.37
N GLU A 21 15.35 0.71 -18.67
CA GLU A 21 16.18 -0.12 -19.56
C GLU A 21 17.62 0.41 -19.68
N ALA A 22 17.78 1.74 -19.68
CA ALA A 22 19.09 2.39 -19.69
C ALA A 22 19.77 2.42 -18.31
N HIS A 23 19.15 1.84 -17.27
CA HIS A 23 19.58 1.91 -15.87
C HIS A 23 19.78 3.35 -15.37
N ASN A 24 18.98 4.29 -15.90
CA ASN A 24 19.03 5.70 -15.55
C ASN A 24 17.93 6.04 -14.54
N LEU A 25 18.13 5.55 -13.31
CA LEU A 25 17.20 5.76 -12.20
C LEU A 25 16.89 7.23 -11.91
N PRO A 26 17.85 8.18 -11.93
CA PRO A 26 17.54 9.59 -11.75
C PRO A 26 16.57 10.15 -12.78
N GLN A 27 16.63 9.68 -14.03
CA GLN A 27 15.69 10.11 -15.06
C GLN A 27 14.32 9.47 -14.87
N ALA A 28 14.26 8.20 -14.49
CA ALA A 28 13.00 7.52 -14.19
C ALA A 28 12.24 8.23 -13.05
N LEU A 29 12.95 8.55 -11.96
CA LEU A 29 12.38 9.30 -10.82
C LEU A 29 11.91 10.70 -11.24
N ALA A 30 12.72 11.43 -12.02
CA ALA A 30 12.32 12.75 -12.50
C ALA A 30 11.08 12.74 -13.41
N ILE A 31 10.83 11.64 -14.12
CA ILE A 31 9.60 11.46 -14.90
C ILE A 31 8.41 11.27 -13.98
N LEU A 32 8.52 10.36 -12.98
CA LEU A 32 7.46 10.12 -12.01
C LEU A 32 7.14 11.38 -11.19
N GLU A 33 8.15 12.04 -10.63
CA GLU A 33 8.00 13.25 -9.80
C GLU A 33 7.38 14.45 -10.56
N ALA A 34 7.36 14.41 -11.90
CA ALA A 34 6.70 15.43 -12.71
C ALA A 34 5.17 15.26 -12.82
N LEU A 35 4.63 14.14 -12.32
CA LEU A 35 3.22 13.76 -12.41
C LEU A 35 2.48 13.97 -11.10
N GLN A 36 1.15 13.84 -11.14
CA GLN A 36 0.33 13.79 -9.93
C GLN A 36 0.18 12.33 -9.47
N PRO A 37 -0.08 12.09 -8.17
CA PRO A 37 -0.15 10.73 -7.62
C PRO A 37 -1.02 9.72 -8.41
N PRO A 38 -2.23 10.10 -8.91
CA PRO A 38 -3.02 9.17 -9.72
C PRO A 38 -2.32 8.73 -11.02
N ASP A 39 -1.66 9.67 -11.71
CA ASP A 39 -0.91 9.38 -12.93
C ASP A 39 0.37 8.57 -12.62
N GLN A 40 0.97 8.77 -11.44
CA GLN A 40 2.12 7.98 -10.98
C GLN A 40 1.74 6.54 -10.69
N ALA A 41 0.60 6.32 -10.02
CA ALA A 41 0.03 5.01 -9.75
C ALA A 41 -0.26 4.26 -11.07
N GLU A 42 -0.93 4.91 -12.03
CA GLU A 42 -1.22 4.31 -13.35
C GLU A 42 0.07 3.93 -14.10
N LEU A 43 1.11 4.77 -14.03
CA LEU A 43 2.41 4.43 -14.63
C LEU A 43 3.11 3.27 -13.94
N LEU A 44 3.09 3.24 -12.61
CA LEU A 44 3.73 2.20 -11.82
C LEU A 44 3.06 0.84 -12.04
N ASP A 45 1.73 0.80 -12.13
CA ASP A 45 0.97 -0.42 -12.40
C ASP A 45 1.33 -1.08 -13.74
N GLU A 46 1.75 -0.28 -14.71
CA GLU A 46 2.20 -0.72 -16.02
C GLU A 46 3.66 -1.22 -16.03
N LEU A 47 4.41 -1.08 -14.93
CA LEU A 47 5.78 -1.58 -14.81
C LEU A 47 5.82 -3.02 -14.31
N GLU A 48 6.97 -3.66 -14.51
CA GLU A 48 7.22 -4.96 -13.89
C GLU A 48 7.42 -4.79 -12.37
N ALA A 49 6.97 -5.76 -11.57
CA ALA A 49 7.06 -5.69 -10.11
C ALA A 49 8.49 -5.42 -9.60
N ALA A 50 9.51 -5.94 -10.29
CA ALA A 50 10.90 -5.68 -9.94
C ALA A 50 11.30 -4.20 -10.10
N GLU A 51 10.72 -3.48 -11.06
CA GLU A 51 10.97 -2.06 -11.29
C GLU A 51 10.23 -1.21 -10.26
N GLN A 52 8.99 -1.55 -9.93
CA GLN A 52 8.20 -0.88 -8.88
C GLN A 52 8.93 -0.91 -7.53
N VAL A 53 9.43 -2.09 -7.14
CA VAL A 53 10.18 -2.31 -5.88
C VAL A 53 11.51 -1.55 -5.85
N ILE A 54 12.09 -1.23 -7.00
CA ILE A 54 13.31 -0.40 -7.09
C ILE A 54 12.96 1.09 -6.98
N LEU A 55 11.83 1.53 -7.55
CA LEU A 55 11.48 2.93 -7.65
C LEU A 55 10.92 3.50 -6.34
N LEU A 56 9.98 2.80 -5.71
CA LEU A 56 9.30 3.33 -4.51
C LEU A 56 10.27 3.71 -3.38
N PRO A 57 11.25 2.88 -2.98
CA PRO A 57 12.15 3.23 -1.87
C PRO A 57 13.05 4.44 -2.11
N GLU A 58 13.19 4.87 -3.38
CA GLU A 58 14.03 5.98 -3.82
C GLU A 58 13.29 7.32 -3.82
N LEU A 59 11.95 7.28 -3.76
CA LEU A 59 11.11 8.45 -3.54
C LEU A 59 11.10 8.81 -2.04
N LEU A 60 10.62 10.02 -1.75
CA LEU A 60 10.28 10.38 -0.37
C LEU A 60 9.16 9.46 0.13
N PRO A 61 9.19 8.99 1.40
CA PRO A 61 8.16 8.11 1.93
C PRO A 61 6.75 8.63 1.73
N GLU A 62 6.54 9.93 1.92
CA GLU A 62 5.26 10.60 1.73
C GLU A 62 4.80 10.53 0.26
N ALA A 63 5.70 10.70 -0.69
CA ALA A 63 5.36 10.58 -2.11
C ALA A 63 5.05 9.13 -2.50
N SER A 64 5.74 8.14 -1.91
CA SER A 64 5.39 6.73 -2.12
C SER A 64 4.05 6.36 -1.50
N ALA A 65 3.74 6.91 -0.33
CA ALA A 65 2.44 6.76 0.32
C ALA A 65 1.33 7.30 -0.58
N ASP A 66 1.44 8.56 -1.02
CA ASP A 66 0.47 9.20 -1.93
C ASP A 66 0.23 8.36 -3.20
N ILE A 67 1.25 7.69 -3.73
CA ILE A 67 1.12 6.83 -4.90
C ILE A 67 0.34 5.56 -4.57
N LEU A 68 0.70 4.89 -3.46
CA LEU A 68 0.06 3.63 -3.06
C LEU A 68 -1.41 3.84 -2.70
N GLU A 69 -1.77 4.99 -2.10
CA GLU A 69 -3.16 5.38 -1.79
C GLU A 69 -4.03 5.58 -3.04
N GLU A 70 -3.43 5.80 -4.21
CA GLU A 70 -4.15 5.94 -5.48
C GLU A 70 -4.18 4.62 -6.29
N MET A 71 -3.52 3.56 -5.81
CA MET A 71 -3.56 2.24 -6.41
C MET A 71 -4.74 1.43 -5.86
N ASP A 72 -5.13 0.36 -6.57
CA ASP A 72 -6.07 -0.62 -6.00
C ASP A 72 -5.46 -1.29 -4.76
N ASP A 73 -6.23 -1.40 -3.67
CA ASP A 73 -5.76 -1.87 -2.35
C ASP A 73 -5.03 -3.24 -2.41
N ASP A 74 -5.61 -4.22 -3.11
CA ASP A 74 -5.00 -5.54 -3.36
C ASP A 74 -3.61 -5.42 -4.00
N ARG A 75 -3.44 -4.48 -4.93
CA ARG A 75 -2.19 -4.27 -5.69
C ARG A 75 -1.15 -3.52 -4.86
N ALA A 76 -1.59 -2.52 -4.10
CA ALA A 76 -0.74 -1.84 -3.13
C ALA A 76 -0.22 -2.83 -2.07
N ALA A 77 -1.10 -3.72 -1.56
CA ALA A 77 -0.75 -4.76 -0.60
C ALA A 77 0.31 -5.73 -1.16
N GLU A 78 0.12 -6.23 -2.38
CA GLU A 78 1.10 -7.08 -3.07
C GLU A 78 2.46 -6.38 -3.22
N LEU A 79 2.46 -5.10 -3.59
CA LEU A 79 3.67 -4.32 -3.79
C LEU A 79 4.40 -4.05 -2.47
N VAL A 80 3.68 -3.62 -1.43
CA VAL A 80 4.24 -3.40 -0.09
C VAL A 80 4.81 -4.70 0.49
N ALA A 81 4.15 -5.83 0.26
CA ALA A 81 4.65 -7.15 0.65
C ALA A 81 5.96 -7.55 -0.07
N ALA A 82 6.20 -7.02 -1.27
CA ALA A 82 7.41 -7.27 -2.05
C ALA A 82 8.57 -6.32 -1.72
N LEU A 83 8.30 -5.19 -1.05
CA LEU A 83 9.33 -4.24 -0.64
C LEU A 83 10.23 -4.80 0.47
N PRO A 84 11.48 -4.32 0.58
CA PRO A 84 12.27 -4.53 1.78
C PRO A 84 11.51 -4.02 3.01
N THR A 85 11.49 -4.81 4.10
CA THR A 85 10.68 -4.52 5.30
C THR A 85 10.88 -3.10 5.84
N ASP A 86 12.11 -2.61 5.91
CA ASP A 86 12.41 -1.25 6.39
C ASP A 86 11.83 -0.16 5.47
N ALA A 87 11.75 -0.40 4.16
CA ALA A 87 11.14 0.51 3.21
C ALA A 87 9.61 0.48 3.30
N ALA A 88 9.02 -0.72 3.38
CA ALA A 88 7.59 -0.91 3.60
C ALA A 88 7.11 -0.16 4.84
N ILE A 89 7.76 -0.37 5.99
CA ILE A 89 7.43 0.30 7.25
C ILE A 89 7.48 1.82 7.11
N ARG A 90 8.56 2.35 6.53
CA ARG A 90 8.74 3.80 6.35
C ARG A 90 7.65 4.43 5.47
N ILE A 91 7.24 3.75 4.41
CA ILE A 91 6.22 4.25 3.48
C ILE A 91 4.84 4.18 4.14
N VAL A 92 4.51 3.03 4.74
CA VAL A 92 3.24 2.83 5.46
C VAL A 92 3.10 3.79 6.64
N GLU A 93 4.19 4.14 7.31
CA GLU A 93 4.18 5.14 8.39
C GLU A 93 3.89 6.56 7.90
N ALA A 94 4.03 6.83 6.61
CA ALA A 94 3.71 8.12 6.00
C ALA A 94 2.27 8.21 5.46
N MET A 95 1.53 7.09 5.42
CA MET A 95 0.14 7.01 4.95
C MET A 95 -0.87 7.45 6.03
N GLU A 96 -2.09 7.80 5.62
CA GLU A 96 -3.18 8.07 6.56
C GLU A 96 -3.62 6.77 7.30
N PRO A 97 -4.00 6.84 8.60
CA PRO A 97 -4.27 5.62 9.39
C PRO A 97 -5.35 4.67 8.86
N ASP A 98 -6.35 5.20 8.16
CA ASP A 98 -7.40 4.44 7.48
C ASP A 98 -6.88 3.74 6.22
N GLU A 99 -6.13 4.44 5.38
CA GLU A 99 -5.45 3.85 4.22
C GLU A 99 -4.50 2.71 4.65
N VAL A 100 -3.76 2.90 5.75
CA VAL A 100 -2.94 1.83 6.33
C VAL A 100 -3.79 0.64 6.78
N ALA A 101 -4.97 0.88 7.36
CA ALA A 101 -5.82 -0.19 7.83
C ALA A 101 -6.39 -1.02 6.68
N ASP A 102 -6.79 -0.36 5.58
CA ASP A 102 -7.30 -1.01 4.38
C ASP A 102 -6.17 -1.80 3.71
N LEU A 103 -5.00 -1.17 3.47
CA LEU A 103 -3.81 -1.83 2.93
C LEU A 103 -3.39 -3.08 3.73
N LEU A 104 -3.28 -2.96 5.06
CA LEU A 104 -2.88 -4.10 5.91
C LEU A 104 -3.98 -5.17 6.00
N GLY A 105 -5.23 -4.82 5.74
CA GLY A 105 -6.36 -5.75 5.66
C GLY A 105 -6.26 -6.71 4.47
N ASP A 106 -5.71 -6.23 3.35
CA ASP A 106 -5.55 -7.01 2.11
C ASP A 106 -4.21 -7.76 2.01
N MET A 107 -3.32 -7.59 3.01
CA MET A 107 -2.07 -8.34 3.12
C MET A 107 -2.25 -9.69 3.82
N GLU A 108 -1.36 -10.65 3.52
CA GLU A 108 -1.28 -11.89 4.31
C GLU A 108 -1.00 -11.57 5.80
N PRO A 109 -1.71 -12.20 6.75
CA PRO A 109 -1.68 -11.81 8.17
C PRO A 109 -0.28 -11.74 8.79
N GLU A 110 0.61 -12.67 8.41
CA GLU A 110 1.99 -12.67 8.89
C GLU A 110 2.80 -11.46 8.39
N GLN A 111 2.57 -11.01 7.14
CA GLN A 111 3.26 -9.87 6.56
C GLN A 111 2.70 -8.56 7.11
N ALA A 112 1.37 -8.45 7.21
CA ALA A 112 0.69 -7.32 7.83
C ALA A 112 1.20 -7.09 9.26
N GLN A 113 1.33 -8.17 10.04
CA GLN A 113 1.81 -8.12 11.42
C GLN A 113 3.28 -7.63 11.49
N VAL A 114 4.14 -8.04 10.56
CA VAL A 114 5.53 -7.58 10.49
C VAL A 114 5.61 -6.08 10.24
N VAL A 115 4.80 -5.55 9.31
CA VAL A 115 4.75 -4.12 9.03
C VAL A 115 4.18 -3.36 10.25
N LEU A 116 3.05 -3.82 10.79
CA LEU A 116 2.36 -3.21 11.93
C LEU A 116 3.23 -3.12 13.20
N ASP A 117 4.06 -4.13 13.46
CA ASP A 117 4.98 -4.13 14.60
C ASP A 117 6.21 -3.25 14.38
N GLY A 118 6.47 -2.85 13.13
CA GLY A 118 7.54 -1.93 12.76
C GLY A 118 7.20 -0.46 12.91
N LEU A 119 5.91 -0.10 12.91
CA LEU A 119 5.44 1.29 13.03
C LEU A 119 5.72 1.88 14.42
N GLU A 120 6.09 3.16 14.49
CA GLU A 120 6.35 3.84 15.77
C GLU A 120 5.06 4.02 16.60
N ASP A 121 3.92 4.28 15.94
CA ASP A 121 2.63 4.48 16.62
C ASP A 121 1.44 3.87 15.86
N ALA A 122 1.14 2.60 16.15
CA ALA A 122 -0.02 1.91 15.58
C ALA A 122 -1.33 2.09 16.38
N ARG A 123 -1.43 3.06 17.30
CA ARG A 123 -2.61 3.18 18.19
C ARG A 123 -3.87 3.59 17.45
N GLU A 124 -3.74 4.39 16.39
CA GLU A 124 -4.85 4.86 15.58
C GLU A 124 -5.27 3.83 14.51
N ILE A 125 -4.32 3.01 14.05
CA ILE A 125 -4.54 1.96 13.04
C ILE A 125 -5.22 0.72 13.61
N ARG A 126 -4.79 0.24 14.80
CA ARG A 126 -5.30 -1.02 15.39
C ARG A 126 -6.83 -1.09 15.56
N PRO A 127 -7.54 0.00 15.94
CA PRO A 127 -8.99 0.00 15.97
C PRO A 127 -9.65 -0.12 14.60
N LEU A 128 -9.01 0.39 13.54
CA LEU A 128 -9.53 0.41 12.17
C LEU A 128 -9.43 -0.98 11.52
N LEU A 129 -8.37 -1.73 11.81
CA LEU A 129 -8.21 -3.13 11.41
C LEU A 129 -9.35 -4.06 11.90
N LEU A 130 -10.06 -3.69 12.97
CA LEU A 130 -11.22 -4.45 13.46
C LEU A 130 -12.49 -4.21 12.63
N HIS A 131 -12.47 -3.22 11.73
CA HIS A 131 -13.63 -2.70 11.01
C HIS A 131 -13.48 -2.71 9.49
N ALA A 132 -12.30 -2.97 8.94
CA ALA A 132 -12.05 -3.05 7.50
C ALA A 132 -12.96 -4.06 6.78
N ASP A 133 -13.53 -5.03 7.51
CA ASP A 133 -14.15 -6.22 6.91
C ASP A 133 -15.61 -6.50 7.35
N ASP A 134 -16.40 -5.45 7.65
CA ASP A 134 -17.87 -5.59 7.86
C ASP A 134 -18.67 -5.60 6.53
N SER A 135 -18.00 -5.70 5.38
CA SER A 135 -18.60 -6.16 4.12
C SER A 135 -18.44 -7.68 4.00
N ALA A 136 -19.27 -8.37 3.21
CA ALA A 136 -19.55 -9.81 3.32
C ALA A 136 -18.37 -10.80 3.06
N GLY A 137 -17.11 -10.36 3.04
CA GLY A 137 -15.88 -11.12 2.80
C GLY A 137 -15.13 -11.58 4.06
N GLY A 138 -15.10 -10.81 5.15
CA GLY A 138 -14.35 -11.11 6.39
C GLY A 138 -14.85 -12.30 7.25
N LEU A 139 -15.74 -13.12 6.70
CA LEU A 139 -16.43 -14.21 7.40
C LEU A 139 -15.85 -15.61 7.12
N MET A 140 -14.52 -15.78 7.05
CA MET A 140 -13.92 -17.13 7.02
C MET A 140 -12.76 -17.36 8.01
N THR A 141 -13.17 -17.64 9.26
CA THR A 141 -12.65 -18.65 10.23
C THR A 141 -11.24 -18.47 10.82
N SER A 142 -10.98 -18.66 12.12
CA SER A 142 -11.76 -19.07 13.29
C SER A 142 -10.86 -18.97 14.54
N GLU A 143 -11.32 -18.33 15.62
CA GLU A 143 -11.26 -18.79 17.03
C GLU A 143 -11.44 -17.59 17.98
N PHE A 144 -12.63 -17.48 18.61
CA PHE A 144 -12.70 -16.80 19.90
C PHE A 144 -13.49 -17.63 20.91
N LEU A 145 -12.97 -17.64 22.14
CA LEU A 145 -13.54 -18.33 23.29
C LEU A 145 -14.89 -17.72 23.70
N ALA A 146 -15.97 -18.48 23.55
CA ALA A 146 -17.26 -18.15 24.15
C ALA A 146 -17.26 -18.46 25.66
N LEU A 147 -17.51 -17.45 26.49
CA LEU A 147 -17.68 -17.63 27.94
C LEU A 147 -18.99 -18.37 28.26
N ARG A 148 -18.89 -19.43 29.08
CA ARG A 148 -20.06 -20.15 29.62
C ARG A 148 -20.76 -19.31 30.69
N ARG A 149 -22.03 -18.97 30.49
CA ARG A 149 -22.93 -18.59 31.59
C ARG A 149 -23.31 -19.83 32.40
N ARG A 150 -22.67 -20.04 33.56
CA ARG A 150 -23.18 -20.93 34.61
C ARG A 150 -24.49 -20.37 35.17
N THR A 151 -25.61 -20.73 34.55
CA THR A 151 -26.93 -20.66 35.20
C THR A 151 -27.57 -22.03 35.05
N SER A 152 -27.78 -22.73 36.17
CA SER A 152 -28.51 -23.99 36.19
C SER A 152 -30.00 -23.73 35.96
N VAL A 153 -30.58 -24.45 35.00
CA VAL A 153 -32.03 -24.51 34.80
C VAL A 153 -32.57 -25.58 35.73
N ASN A 154 -32.77 -25.25 37.02
CA ASN A 154 -33.56 -26.10 37.92
C ASN A 154 -34.11 -25.32 39.12
N ASP A 155 -35.16 -24.53 38.88
CA ASP A 155 -36.25 -24.26 39.83
C ASP A 155 -37.40 -23.56 39.07
N ALA A 156 -38.22 -24.39 38.38
CA ALA A 156 -39.67 -24.27 38.17
C ALA A 156 -40.13 -25.18 37.02
#